data_AF-A0A1F9CFZ5-F1
#
_entry.id   AF-A0A1F9CFZ5-F1
#
_cell.length_a   1.000
_cell.length_b   1.000
_cell.length_c   1.000
_cell.angle_alpha   90.00
_cell.angle_beta   90.00
_cell.angle_gamma   90.00
#
_symmetry.space_group_name_H-M   'P 1'
#
loop_
_entity.id
_entity.type
_entity.pdbx_description
1 polymer ?
#
loop_
_entity_poly.entity_id
_entity_poly.type
_entity_poly.pdbx_seq_one_letter_code
_entity_poly.pdbx_strand_id
1 'polypeptide(L)'
;MRYVKPLLSLPIVFLALILIFWVFLPKGPKIIILHDRDAKETVYALEDRSLSLTTYDAEGRKDILRLRSNSKLPLQEQVAILSRMLKKLPKERRFRAFSIGRLIDAFGADRSMSERLSLAASKSPLWDQAKDDPRIGHENKFVREIANQAMIYPELKEMFARHGYEIQVSTVEKVLIDPQSKLPYDCITWFSLSKPLMHIANGYWKDDDKVYWRWRTIEEPRGPVEYTVKEVKGADPKTFEFLAERIEGVWGKDHNGIYFFEQRIEGADMKTWQPIDWDYSKDKNYVYKGAQRVKNADPKTFTIPEPPP
;
A
#
# COMPACT_ATOMS: atom_id res chain seq x y z
N MET A 1 -32.36 -57.73 31.28
CA MET A 1 -31.03 -58.12 30.76
C MET A 1 -31.12 -58.38 29.26
N ARG A 2 -30.58 -57.48 28.43
CA ARG A 2 -29.89 -57.75 27.14
C ARG A 2 -29.49 -56.41 26.54
N TYR A 3 -28.24 -56.02 26.79
CA TYR A 3 -27.56 -54.95 26.10
C TYR A 3 -27.20 -55.42 24.68
N VAL A 4 -27.59 -54.67 23.65
CA VAL A 4 -27.04 -54.81 22.30
C VAL A 4 -26.24 -53.54 22.03
N LYS A 5 -24.91 -53.69 21.85
CA LYS A 5 -24.02 -52.59 21.45
C LYS A 5 -24.27 -52.25 19.97
N PRO A 6 -24.36 -50.96 19.57
CA PRO A 6 -24.18 -50.62 18.17
C PRO A 6 -22.69 -50.59 17.83
N LEU A 7 -22.37 -51.24 16.71
CA LEU A 7 -21.05 -51.34 16.11
C LEU A 7 -20.65 -49.96 15.54
N LEU A 8 -19.81 -49.20 16.25
CA LEU A 8 -19.16 -48.02 15.67
C LEU A 8 -18.09 -48.50 14.67
N SER A 9 -18.41 -48.44 13.38
CA SER A 9 -17.43 -48.59 12.30
C SER A 9 -17.60 -47.47 11.28
N LEU A 10 -17.32 -46.23 11.70
CA LEU A 10 -17.25 -45.08 10.80
C LEU A 10 -16.23 -44.01 11.26
N PRO A 11 -14.91 -44.32 11.25
CA PRO A 11 -13.92 -43.25 11.10
C PRO A 11 -13.04 -43.39 9.85
N ILE A 12 -13.07 -44.53 9.14
CA ILE A 12 -12.13 -44.80 8.03
C ILE A 12 -12.62 -44.21 6.70
N VAL A 13 -13.93 -44.21 6.43
CA VAL A 13 -14.49 -43.68 5.17
C VAL A 13 -14.40 -42.14 5.11
N PHE A 14 -14.50 -41.46 6.25
CA PHE A 14 -14.42 -40.00 6.33
C PHE A 14 -12.98 -39.48 6.13
N LEU A 15 -11.97 -40.21 6.65
CA LEU A 15 -10.56 -39.85 6.46
C LEU A 15 -10.11 -40.09 5.00
N ALA A 16 -10.58 -41.15 4.36
CA ALA A 16 -10.26 -41.45 2.96
C ALA A 16 -10.83 -40.39 1.98
N LEU A 17 -12.03 -39.86 2.24
CA LEU A 17 -12.63 -38.78 1.44
C LEU A 17 -11.87 -37.45 1.55
N ILE A 18 -11.33 -37.12 2.74
CA ILE A 18 -10.50 -35.91 2.92
C ILE A 18 -9.14 -36.04 2.20
N LEU A 19 -8.55 -37.25 2.17
CA LEU A 19 -7.31 -37.51 1.43
C LEU A 19 -7.52 -37.53 -0.09
N ILE A 20 -8.64 -38.06 -0.59
CA ILE A 20 -8.97 -38.04 -2.02
C ILE A 20 -9.26 -36.61 -2.51
N PHE A 21 -9.83 -35.75 -1.66
CA PHE A 21 -10.07 -34.34 -1.99
C PHE A 21 -8.78 -33.52 -2.13
N TRP A 22 -7.72 -33.88 -1.40
CA TRP A 22 -6.40 -33.25 -1.56
C TRP A 22 -5.68 -33.69 -2.84
N VAL A 23 -5.91 -34.91 -3.31
CA VAL A 23 -5.25 -35.46 -4.51
C VAL A 23 -5.87 -34.93 -5.81
N PHE A 24 -7.12 -34.43 -5.78
CA PHE A 24 -7.87 -33.99 -6.96
C PHE A 24 -8.25 -32.51 -6.96
N LEU A 25 -7.54 -31.64 -6.24
CA LEU A 25 -7.64 -30.20 -6.56
C LEU A 25 -7.04 -30.01 -7.95
N PRO A 26 -7.84 -29.64 -8.98
CA PRO A 26 -7.28 -29.36 -10.29
C PRO A 26 -6.24 -28.26 -10.10
N LYS A 27 -4.99 -28.54 -10.48
CA LYS A 27 -3.99 -27.49 -10.65
C LYS A 27 -4.65 -26.52 -11.62
N GLY A 28 -5.08 -25.35 -11.14
CA GLY A 28 -5.80 -24.37 -11.95
C GLY A 28 -5.06 -24.07 -13.26
N PRO A 29 -5.67 -23.32 -14.19
CA PRO A 29 -5.21 -23.25 -15.58
C PRO A 29 -3.71 -22.99 -15.69
N LYS A 30 -3.04 -23.69 -16.61
CA LYS A 30 -1.59 -23.72 -16.72
C LYS A 30 -1.07 -22.33 -17.12
N ILE A 31 0.00 -21.90 -16.43
CA ILE A 31 0.68 -20.63 -16.70
C ILE A 31 1.98 -20.95 -17.45
N ILE A 32 2.12 -20.40 -18.64
CA ILE A 32 3.33 -20.43 -19.47
C ILE A 32 4.14 -19.15 -19.26
N ILE A 33 5.45 -19.25 -19.46
CA ILE A 33 6.39 -18.13 -19.37
C ILE A 33 7.06 -18.02 -20.74
N LEU A 34 6.94 -16.86 -21.36
CA LEU A 34 7.48 -16.57 -22.68
C LEU A 34 8.51 -15.45 -22.54
N HIS A 35 9.70 -15.64 -23.10
CA HIS A 35 10.75 -14.63 -23.12
C HIS A 35 10.86 -14.06 -24.53
N ASP A 36 10.55 -12.78 -24.68
CA ASP A 36 10.74 -12.03 -25.91
C ASP A 36 12.05 -11.25 -25.81
N ARG A 37 13.10 -11.77 -26.45
CA ARG A 37 14.44 -11.17 -26.40
C ARG A 37 14.52 -9.86 -27.18
N ASP A 38 13.73 -9.72 -28.25
CA ASP A 38 13.73 -8.56 -29.12
C ASP A 38 13.01 -7.39 -28.44
N ALA A 39 11.84 -7.65 -27.85
CA ALA A 39 11.09 -6.68 -27.07
C ALA A 39 11.69 -6.43 -25.66
N LYS A 40 12.60 -7.31 -25.20
CA LYS A 40 13.11 -7.34 -23.83
C LYS A 40 11.96 -7.44 -22.82
N GLU A 41 11.08 -8.42 -23.03
CA GLU A 41 9.89 -8.65 -22.19
C GLU A 41 9.84 -10.11 -21.73
N THR A 42 9.34 -10.34 -20.51
CA THR A 42 8.93 -11.67 -20.06
C THR A 42 7.43 -11.67 -19.78
N VAL A 43 6.71 -12.58 -20.44
CA VAL A 43 5.25 -12.67 -20.40
C VAL A 43 4.83 -13.93 -19.65
N TYR A 44 4.13 -13.74 -18.54
CA TYR A 44 3.50 -14.79 -17.75
C TYR A 44 2.03 -14.87 -18.17
N ALA A 45 1.63 -15.92 -18.88
CA ALA A 45 0.31 -15.98 -19.51
C ALA A 45 -0.39 -17.33 -19.32
N LEU A 46 -1.70 -17.34 -19.48
CA LEU A 46 -2.43 -18.58 -19.78
C LEU A 46 -1.98 -19.16 -21.13
N GLU A 47 -2.16 -20.47 -21.34
CA GLU A 47 -1.78 -21.14 -22.60
C GLU A 47 -2.48 -20.54 -23.84
N ASP A 48 -3.74 -20.12 -23.69
CA ASP A 48 -4.52 -19.44 -24.72
C ASP A 48 -4.19 -17.94 -24.86
N ARG A 49 -3.26 -17.43 -24.03
CA ARG A 49 -2.84 -16.03 -23.93
C ARG A 49 -3.96 -15.05 -23.58
N SER A 50 -5.09 -15.53 -23.06
CA SER A 50 -6.24 -14.67 -22.80
C SER A 50 -6.07 -13.75 -21.59
N LEU A 51 -5.15 -14.11 -20.69
CA LEU A 51 -4.74 -13.32 -19.53
C LEU A 51 -3.22 -13.39 -19.41
N SER A 52 -2.59 -12.23 -19.23
CA SER A 52 -1.14 -12.16 -19.10
C SER A 52 -0.67 -11.03 -18.19
N LEU A 53 0.48 -11.26 -17.56
CA LEU A 53 1.25 -10.28 -16.82
C LEU A 53 2.63 -10.17 -17.46
N THR A 54 3.03 -8.96 -17.84
CA THR A 54 4.29 -8.70 -18.54
C THR A 54 5.26 -7.92 -17.64
N THR A 55 6.53 -8.33 -17.65
CA THR A 55 7.68 -7.61 -17.07
C THR A 55 8.62 -7.15 -18.20
N TYR A 56 9.39 -6.09 -17.94
CA TYR A 56 10.27 -5.48 -18.95
C TYR A 56 11.74 -5.50 -18.53
N ASP A 57 12.65 -5.98 -19.36
CA ASP A 57 14.08 -5.98 -19.06
C ASP A 57 14.81 -4.75 -19.61
N ALA A 58 14.11 -3.92 -20.40
CA ALA A 58 14.58 -2.62 -20.85
C ALA A 58 14.82 -1.64 -19.69
N GLU A 59 15.94 -0.91 -19.74
CA GLU A 59 16.24 0.16 -18.78
C GLU A 59 15.13 1.21 -18.73
N GLY A 60 14.82 1.69 -17.52
CA GLY A 60 13.71 2.63 -17.28
C GLY A 60 12.31 2.00 -17.19
N ARG A 61 12.15 0.70 -17.48
CA ARG A 61 10.85 -0.01 -17.36
C ARG A 61 10.90 -1.24 -16.45
N LYS A 62 12.07 -1.50 -15.83
CA LYS A 62 12.32 -2.71 -15.03
C LYS A 62 11.43 -2.84 -13.79
N ASP A 63 10.83 -1.77 -13.32
CA ASP A 63 9.93 -1.75 -12.16
C ASP A 63 8.44 -1.77 -12.54
N ILE A 64 8.10 -1.96 -13.81
CA ILE A 64 6.73 -1.97 -14.33
C ILE A 64 6.19 -3.40 -14.48
N LEU A 65 4.99 -3.62 -13.96
CA LEU A 65 4.11 -4.73 -14.30
C LEU A 65 3.01 -4.25 -15.23
N ARG A 66 2.69 -5.03 -16.26
CA ARG A 66 1.57 -4.74 -17.15
C ARG A 66 0.61 -5.91 -17.27
N LEU A 67 -0.65 -5.68 -16.95
CA LEU A 67 -1.76 -6.60 -17.23
C LEU A 67 -2.24 -6.44 -18.67
N ARG A 68 -2.58 -7.56 -19.30
CA ARG A 68 -3.47 -7.61 -20.45
C ARG A 68 -4.45 -8.76 -20.28
N SER A 69 -5.73 -8.50 -20.52
CA SER A 69 -6.76 -9.53 -20.52
C SER A 69 -7.73 -9.30 -21.68
N ASN A 70 -8.08 -10.38 -22.37
CA ASN A 70 -9.31 -10.51 -23.15
C ASN A 70 -10.11 -11.74 -22.67
N SER A 71 -9.78 -12.23 -21.47
CA SER A 71 -10.39 -13.41 -20.88
C SER A 71 -11.86 -13.19 -20.59
N LYS A 72 -12.65 -14.24 -20.76
CA LYS A 72 -14.09 -14.26 -20.42
C LYS A 72 -14.34 -14.76 -19.00
N LEU A 73 -13.28 -15.11 -18.27
CA LEU A 73 -13.41 -15.56 -16.89
C LEU A 73 -13.92 -14.43 -15.98
N PRO A 74 -14.68 -14.73 -14.92
CA PRO A 74 -15.06 -13.74 -13.92
C PRO A 74 -13.84 -13.03 -13.31
N LEU A 75 -14.01 -11.78 -12.86
CA LEU A 75 -12.93 -10.99 -12.25
C LEU A 75 -12.20 -11.76 -11.13
N GLN A 76 -12.94 -12.42 -10.22
CA GLN A 76 -12.35 -13.14 -9.10
C GLN A 76 -11.43 -14.29 -9.57
N GLU A 77 -11.81 -14.98 -10.64
CA GLU A 77 -10.99 -16.05 -11.22
C GLU A 77 -9.74 -15.48 -11.90
N GLN A 78 -9.88 -14.40 -12.66
CA GLN A 78 -8.73 -13.71 -13.25
C GLN A 78 -7.75 -13.24 -12.16
N VAL A 79 -8.24 -12.65 -11.07
CA VAL A 79 -7.44 -12.22 -9.92
C VAL A 79 -6.75 -13.42 -9.25
N ALA A 80 -7.41 -14.56 -9.10
CA ALA A 80 -6.79 -15.78 -8.55
C ALA A 80 -5.66 -16.30 -9.45
N ILE A 81 -5.81 -16.21 -10.78
CA ILE A 81 -4.79 -16.57 -11.75
C ILE A 81 -3.62 -15.58 -11.72
N LEU A 82 -3.90 -14.28 -11.67
CA LEU A 82 -2.88 -13.24 -11.51
C LEU A 82 -2.07 -13.45 -10.23
N SER A 83 -2.73 -13.81 -9.12
CA SER A 83 -2.05 -14.16 -7.87
C SER A 83 -1.05 -15.31 -8.05
N ARG A 84 -1.37 -16.31 -8.89
CA ARG A 84 -0.44 -17.40 -9.24
C ARG A 84 0.69 -16.94 -10.17
N MET A 85 0.44 -15.97 -11.05
CA MET A 85 1.48 -15.35 -11.89
C MET A 85 2.45 -14.52 -11.03
N LEU A 86 1.96 -13.75 -10.07
CA LEU A 86 2.78 -12.97 -9.12
C LEU A 86 3.79 -13.87 -8.37
N LYS A 87 3.39 -15.09 -7.97
CA LYS A 87 4.29 -16.07 -7.33
C LYS A 87 5.46 -16.53 -8.21
N LYS A 88 5.35 -16.36 -9.54
CA LYS A 88 6.36 -16.77 -10.52
C LYS A 88 7.30 -15.62 -10.92
N LEU A 89 7.03 -14.41 -10.45
CA LEU A 89 7.90 -13.26 -10.73
C LEU A 89 9.26 -13.43 -10.05
N PRO A 90 10.33 -12.80 -10.57
CA PRO A 90 11.65 -12.82 -9.95
C PRO A 90 11.58 -12.17 -8.57
N LYS A 91 12.07 -12.86 -7.52
CA LYS A 91 11.89 -12.45 -6.12
C LYS A 91 12.77 -11.26 -5.73
N GLU A 92 13.93 -11.17 -6.36
CA GLU A 92 14.91 -10.11 -6.23
C GLU A 92 14.46 -8.81 -6.91
N ARG A 93 13.45 -8.89 -7.79
CA ARG A 93 12.97 -7.75 -8.56
C ARG A 93 11.86 -7.02 -7.82
N ARG A 94 12.05 -5.72 -7.62
CA ARG A 94 11.07 -4.84 -7.01
C ARG A 94 10.28 -4.09 -8.06
N PHE A 95 8.97 -4.28 -8.04
CA PHE A 95 8.04 -3.55 -8.90
C PHE A 95 7.49 -2.33 -8.17
N ARG A 96 7.32 -1.23 -8.89
CA ARG A 96 6.85 0.07 -8.38
C ARG A 96 5.60 0.56 -9.09
N ALA A 97 5.29 0.02 -10.27
CA ALA A 97 4.13 0.40 -11.05
C ALA A 97 3.41 -0.82 -11.61
N PHE A 98 2.08 -0.75 -11.66
CA PHE A 98 1.23 -1.75 -12.29
C PHE A 98 0.21 -1.08 -13.19
N SER A 99 0.27 -1.38 -14.48
CA SER A 99 -0.65 -0.85 -15.48
C SER A 99 -1.71 -1.88 -15.83
N ILE A 100 -2.97 -1.47 -15.80
CA ILE A 100 -4.11 -2.28 -16.29
C ILE A 100 -4.65 -1.80 -17.64
N GLY A 101 -4.08 -0.72 -18.20
CA GLY A 101 -4.63 -0.08 -19.38
C GLY A 101 -5.96 0.59 -19.05
N ARG A 102 -6.97 0.39 -19.90
CA ARG A 102 -8.31 0.95 -19.72
C ARG A 102 -9.05 0.22 -18.61
N LEU A 103 -9.54 0.96 -17.62
CA LEU A 103 -10.28 0.43 -16.48
C LEU A 103 -11.46 -0.44 -16.93
N ILE A 104 -12.20 0.02 -17.94
CA ILE A 104 -13.39 -0.69 -18.41
C ILE A 104 -13.06 -2.08 -18.96
N ASP A 105 -11.96 -2.23 -19.72
CA ASP A 105 -11.59 -3.47 -20.41
C ASP A 105 -10.46 -4.26 -19.72
N ALA A 106 -9.99 -3.80 -18.55
CA ALA A 106 -8.84 -4.37 -17.86
C ALA A 106 -8.95 -5.88 -17.59
N PHE A 107 -10.18 -6.37 -17.40
CA PHE A 107 -10.52 -7.76 -17.09
C PHE A 107 -11.49 -8.34 -18.12
N GLY A 108 -11.28 -8.03 -19.41
CA GLY A 108 -12.10 -8.54 -20.49
C GLY A 108 -13.49 -7.92 -20.49
N ALA A 109 -14.53 -8.74 -20.33
CA ALA A 109 -15.92 -8.28 -20.32
C ALA A 109 -16.40 -7.76 -18.95
N ASP A 110 -15.63 -7.97 -17.87
CA ASP A 110 -16.03 -7.53 -16.53
C ASP A 110 -15.94 -6.00 -16.40
N ARG A 111 -17.05 -5.37 -15.99
CA ARG A 111 -17.18 -3.92 -15.85
C ARG A 111 -17.18 -3.44 -14.40
N SER A 112 -16.94 -4.33 -13.43
CA SER A 112 -17.17 -4.05 -12.00
C SER A 112 -16.42 -2.83 -11.49
N MET A 113 -15.15 -2.65 -11.87
CA MET A 113 -14.37 -1.48 -11.44
C MET A 113 -14.84 -0.17 -12.09
N SER A 114 -15.27 -0.23 -13.35
CA SER A 114 -15.83 0.91 -14.09
C SER A 114 -17.17 1.35 -13.47
N GLU A 115 -18.04 0.38 -13.15
CA GLU A 115 -19.32 0.63 -12.49
C GLU A 115 -19.13 1.22 -11.10
N ARG A 116 -18.16 0.70 -10.33
CA ARG A 116 -17.79 1.25 -9.01
C ARG A 116 -17.25 2.67 -9.12
N LEU A 117 -16.47 3.00 -10.15
CA LEU A 117 -16.00 4.36 -10.41
C LEU A 117 -17.19 5.31 -10.65
N SER A 118 -18.09 4.96 -11.58
CA SER A 118 -19.25 5.78 -11.91
C SER A 118 -20.18 5.97 -10.69
N LEU A 119 -20.43 4.91 -9.92
CA LEU A 119 -21.19 4.97 -8.69
C LEU A 119 -20.52 5.83 -7.60
N ALA A 120 -19.20 5.79 -7.51
CA ALA A 120 -18.47 6.62 -6.56
C ALA A 120 -18.50 8.10 -6.97
N ALA A 121 -18.38 8.38 -8.27
CA ALA A 121 -18.48 9.73 -8.81
C ALA A 121 -19.87 10.34 -8.59
N SER A 122 -20.94 9.58 -8.82
CA SER A 122 -22.33 10.06 -8.63
C SER A 122 -22.67 10.43 -7.20
N LYS A 123 -21.98 9.82 -6.23
CA LYS A 123 -22.14 10.10 -4.79
C LYS A 123 -21.19 11.19 -4.30
N SER A 124 -20.25 11.63 -5.11
CA SER A 124 -19.20 12.55 -4.68
C SER A 124 -19.68 14.00 -4.69
N PRO A 125 -19.57 14.74 -3.58
CA PRO A 125 -19.84 16.18 -3.58
C PRO A 125 -18.82 16.98 -4.40
N LEU A 126 -17.73 16.31 -4.82
CA LEU A 126 -16.65 16.86 -5.62
C LEU A 126 -16.92 16.78 -7.13
N TRP A 127 -18.06 16.22 -7.56
CA TRP A 127 -18.49 16.19 -8.96
C TRP A 127 -19.68 17.13 -9.16
N ASP A 128 -19.64 17.96 -10.20
CA ASP A 128 -20.79 18.72 -10.67
C ASP A 128 -21.43 18.01 -11.86
N GLN A 129 -22.43 17.17 -11.58
CA GLN A 129 -23.09 16.36 -12.60
C GLN A 129 -23.83 17.20 -13.66
N ALA A 130 -24.28 18.42 -13.31
CA ALA A 130 -24.94 19.30 -14.27
C ALA A 130 -23.96 19.84 -15.32
N LYS A 131 -22.68 19.95 -14.95
CA LYS A 131 -21.62 20.48 -15.80
C LYS A 131 -20.71 19.42 -16.39
N ASP A 132 -20.82 18.16 -15.93
CA ASP A 132 -19.88 17.12 -16.31
C ASP A 132 -18.43 17.51 -15.95
N ASP A 133 -18.25 18.09 -14.76
CA ASP A 133 -16.99 18.75 -14.38
C ASP A 133 -16.67 18.51 -12.90
N PRO A 134 -15.42 18.19 -12.54
CA PRO A 134 -15.04 18.10 -11.14
C PRO A 134 -14.93 19.48 -10.48
N ARG A 135 -15.32 19.55 -9.21
CA ARG A 135 -15.13 20.73 -8.36
C ARG A 135 -13.70 20.85 -7.82
N ILE A 136 -12.82 19.89 -8.16
CA ILE A 136 -11.42 19.84 -7.73
C ILE A 136 -10.46 19.54 -8.89
N GLY A 137 -9.71 20.53 -9.34
CA GLY A 137 -8.75 20.35 -10.44
C GLY A 137 -9.42 19.85 -11.72
N HIS A 138 -8.77 18.93 -12.43
CA HIS A 138 -9.28 18.33 -13.67
C HIS A 138 -9.71 16.87 -13.45
N GLU A 139 -10.32 16.24 -14.45
CA GLU A 139 -10.99 14.94 -14.37
C GLU A 139 -10.02 13.84 -13.92
N ASN A 140 -8.78 13.85 -14.42
CA ASN A 140 -7.76 12.89 -14.01
C ASN A 140 -7.47 12.95 -12.50
N LYS A 141 -7.40 14.16 -11.92
CA LYS A 141 -7.18 14.34 -10.48
C LYS A 141 -8.38 13.83 -9.71
N PHE A 142 -9.58 14.25 -10.08
CA PHE A 142 -10.82 13.80 -9.45
C PHE A 142 -10.98 12.28 -9.47
N VAL A 143 -10.82 11.64 -10.62
CA VAL A 143 -10.96 10.18 -10.77
C VAL A 143 -9.92 9.44 -9.92
N ARG A 144 -8.67 9.94 -9.87
CA ARG A 144 -7.64 9.35 -9.00
C ARG A 144 -8.04 9.40 -7.52
N GLU A 145 -8.52 10.55 -7.04
CA GLU A 145 -8.96 10.69 -5.64
C GLU A 145 -10.13 9.75 -5.34
N ILE A 146 -11.17 9.76 -6.17
CA ILE A 146 -12.38 8.97 -5.94
C ILE A 146 -12.14 7.46 -6.10
N ALA A 147 -11.31 7.03 -7.05
CA ALA A 147 -10.96 5.62 -7.20
C ALA A 147 -10.31 5.04 -5.94
N ASN A 148 -9.43 5.84 -5.30
CA ASN A 148 -8.75 5.47 -4.06
C ASN A 148 -9.67 5.60 -2.83
N GLN A 149 -10.44 6.68 -2.71
CA GLN A 149 -11.35 6.90 -1.58
C GLN A 149 -12.47 5.84 -1.53
N ALA A 150 -13.09 5.55 -2.67
CA ALA A 150 -14.17 4.57 -2.78
C ALA A 150 -13.68 3.12 -2.91
N MET A 151 -12.37 2.91 -2.99
CA MET A 151 -11.74 1.59 -3.11
C MET A 151 -12.36 0.76 -4.24
N ILE A 152 -12.31 1.24 -5.49
CA ILE A 152 -12.99 0.57 -6.61
C ILE A 152 -12.35 -0.77 -7.04
N TYR A 153 -11.18 -1.10 -6.50
CA TYR A 153 -10.32 -2.24 -6.85
C TYR A 153 -9.98 -3.17 -5.65
N PRO A 154 -10.92 -3.51 -4.75
CA PRO A 154 -10.65 -4.27 -3.53
C PRO A 154 -10.02 -5.65 -3.82
N GLU A 155 -10.41 -6.32 -4.90
CA GLU A 155 -9.86 -7.63 -5.28
C GLU A 155 -8.36 -7.54 -5.59
N LEU A 156 -7.94 -6.47 -6.30
CA LEU A 156 -6.52 -6.23 -6.58
C LEU A 156 -5.78 -5.84 -5.32
N LYS A 157 -6.36 -4.96 -4.49
CA LYS A 157 -5.74 -4.54 -3.24
C LYS A 157 -5.45 -5.72 -2.33
N GLU A 158 -6.43 -6.62 -2.15
CA GLU A 158 -6.26 -7.81 -1.34
C GLU A 158 -5.25 -8.79 -1.96
N MET A 159 -5.30 -8.99 -3.28
CA MET A 159 -4.34 -9.85 -3.98
C MET A 159 -2.90 -9.36 -3.78
N PHE A 160 -2.63 -8.08 -4.05
CA PHE A 160 -1.28 -7.51 -3.92
C PHE A 160 -0.79 -7.51 -2.47
N ALA A 161 -1.68 -7.27 -1.49
CA ALA A 161 -1.34 -7.36 -0.06
C ALA A 161 -0.78 -8.74 0.31
N ARG A 162 -1.38 -9.83 -0.20
CA ARG A 162 -0.88 -11.20 0.00
C ARG A 162 0.49 -11.47 -0.65
N HIS A 163 0.92 -10.60 -1.56
CA HIS A 163 2.23 -10.63 -2.22
C HIS A 163 3.19 -9.56 -1.68
N GLY A 164 2.89 -8.97 -0.53
CA GLY A 164 3.75 -7.99 0.13
C GLY A 164 3.77 -6.61 -0.52
N TYR A 165 2.70 -6.27 -1.25
CA TYR A 165 2.52 -4.95 -1.86
C TYR A 165 1.28 -4.24 -1.33
N GLU A 166 1.41 -2.95 -1.07
CA GLU A 166 0.29 -2.02 -1.01
C GLU A 166 0.13 -1.36 -2.38
N ILE A 167 -1.12 -1.15 -2.81
CA ILE A 167 -1.43 -0.50 -4.07
C ILE A 167 -2.44 0.64 -3.92
N GLN A 168 -2.23 1.68 -4.72
CA GLN A 168 -3.13 2.81 -4.89
C GLN A 168 -3.07 3.27 -6.34
N VAL A 169 -4.18 3.80 -6.86
CA VAL A 169 -4.20 4.46 -8.17
C VAL A 169 -3.31 5.69 -8.09
N SER A 170 -2.21 5.68 -8.85
CA SER A 170 -1.18 6.72 -8.82
C SER A 170 -1.34 7.70 -9.98
N THR A 171 -1.62 7.18 -11.18
CA THR A 171 -1.80 7.98 -12.39
C THR A 171 -3.07 7.56 -13.12
N VAL A 172 -3.83 8.56 -13.55
CA VAL A 172 -5.04 8.45 -14.34
C VAL A 172 -4.86 9.30 -15.58
N GLU A 173 -5.17 8.73 -16.75
CA GLU A 173 -5.12 9.46 -18.02
C GLU A 173 -6.37 9.17 -18.85
N LYS A 174 -6.72 10.10 -19.75
CA LYS A 174 -7.79 9.93 -20.76
C LYS A 174 -9.12 9.46 -20.15
N VAL A 175 -9.58 10.15 -19.11
CA VAL A 175 -10.89 9.88 -18.52
C VAL A 175 -11.97 10.00 -19.59
N LEU A 176 -12.90 9.03 -19.62
CA LEU A 176 -14.11 9.10 -20.41
C LEU A 176 -15.31 9.33 -19.52
N ILE A 177 -16.18 10.23 -19.98
CA ILE A 177 -17.47 10.50 -19.39
C ILE A 177 -18.56 9.86 -20.25
N ASP A 178 -19.52 9.21 -19.61
CA ASP A 178 -20.73 8.72 -20.25
C ASP A 178 -21.64 9.91 -20.63
N PRO A 179 -21.99 10.07 -21.93
CA PRO A 179 -22.84 11.16 -22.39
C PRO A 179 -24.23 11.21 -21.76
N GLN A 180 -24.77 10.07 -21.32
CA GLN A 180 -26.11 9.96 -20.73
C GLN A 180 -26.08 10.28 -19.24
N SER A 181 -25.22 9.61 -18.49
CA SER A 181 -25.17 9.80 -17.03
C SER A 181 -24.37 11.03 -16.60
N LYS A 182 -23.51 11.60 -17.47
CA LYS A 182 -22.57 12.69 -17.17
C LYS A 182 -21.60 12.33 -16.04
N LEU A 183 -21.17 11.07 -16.01
CA LEU A 183 -20.27 10.53 -14.99
C LEU A 183 -19.04 9.89 -15.63
N PRO A 184 -17.86 9.99 -14.99
CA PRO A 184 -16.68 9.26 -15.42
C PRO A 184 -16.88 7.76 -15.20
N TYR A 185 -16.51 6.97 -16.20
CA TYR A 185 -16.64 5.51 -16.12
C TYR A 185 -15.38 4.76 -16.55
N ASP A 186 -14.51 5.36 -17.36
CA ASP A 186 -13.30 4.71 -17.86
C ASP A 186 -12.11 5.67 -17.83
N CYS A 187 -10.91 5.11 -17.71
CA CYS A 187 -9.65 5.83 -17.78
C CYS A 187 -8.49 4.86 -18.01
N ILE A 188 -7.34 5.36 -18.45
CA ILE A 188 -6.08 4.60 -18.38
C ILE A 188 -5.61 4.67 -16.93
N THR A 189 -5.39 3.51 -16.31
CA THR A 189 -5.11 3.39 -14.88
C THR A 189 -3.73 2.79 -14.62
N TRP A 190 -2.96 3.49 -13.80
CA TRP A 190 -1.71 3.01 -13.20
C TRP A 190 -1.84 2.95 -11.69
N PHE A 191 -1.36 1.87 -11.11
CA PHE A 191 -1.20 1.71 -9.67
C PHE A 191 0.27 1.91 -9.30
N SER A 192 0.54 2.60 -8.18
CA SER A 192 1.84 2.48 -7.51
C SER A 192 1.85 1.20 -6.68
N LEU A 193 2.98 0.50 -6.70
CA LEU A 193 3.27 -0.64 -5.84
C LEU A 193 4.32 -0.20 -4.81
N SER A 194 3.95 -0.24 -3.54
CA SER A 194 4.86 0.00 -2.42
C SER A 194 4.91 -1.21 -1.51
N LYS A 195 5.96 -1.33 -0.68
CA LYS A 195 5.90 -2.27 0.44
C LYS A 195 4.93 -1.70 1.48
N PRO A 196 4.17 -2.56 2.20
CA PRO A 196 3.39 -2.09 3.32
C PRO A 196 4.32 -1.45 4.34
N LEU A 197 3.92 -0.30 4.86
CA LEU A 197 4.65 0.34 5.95
C LEU A 197 4.55 -0.55 7.19
N MET A 198 5.69 -0.89 7.76
CA MET A 198 5.80 -1.57 9.04
C MET A 198 5.72 -0.54 10.17
N HIS A 199 4.78 -0.72 11.09
CA HIS A 199 4.71 0.11 12.29
C HIS A 199 5.92 -0.17 13.19
N ILE A 200 6.58 0.89 13.65
CA ILE A 200 7.64 0.81 14.66
C ILE A 200 7.00 1.07 16.02
N ALA A 201 6.72 2.35 16.33
CA ALA A 201 5.99 2.78 17.53
C ALA A 201 5.69 4.29 17.46
N ASN A 202 4.71 4.73 18.26
CA ASN A 202 4.35 6.13 18.50
C ASN A 202 4.36 7.03 17.26
N GLY A 203 3.80 6.59 16.13
CA GLY A 203 3.74 7.36 14.88
C GLY A 203 4.91 7.12 13.90
N TYR A 204 5.96 6.40 14.29
CA TYR A 204 7.00 5.97 13.36
C TYR A 204 6.64 4.68 12.61
N TRP A 205 6.91 4.68 11.31
CA TRP A 205 6.71 3.57 10.40
C TRP A 205 7.93 3.44 9.48
N LYS A 206 8.13 2.29 8.83
CA LYS A 206 9.21 2.12 7.85
C LYS A 206 8.84 1.18 6.71
N ASP A 207 9.52 1.34 5.59
CA ASP A 207 9.72 0.27 4.61
C ASP A 207 11.21 -0.15 4.62
N ASP A 208 11.66 -0.89 3.61
CA ASP A 208 13.07 -1.32 3.53
C ASP A 208 14.05 -0.18 3.20
N ASP A 209 13.57 0.93 2.64
CA ASP A 209 14.38 2.04 2.14
C ASP A 209 14.29 3.28 3.03
N LYS A 210 13.17 3.48 3.72
CA LYS A 210 12.83 4.74 4.40
C LYS A 210 12.11 4.55 5.71
N VAL A 211 12.29 5.53 6.59
CA VAL A 211 11.49 5.72 7.82
C VAL A 211 10.54 6.88 7.60
N TYR A 212 9.35 6.78 8.19
CA TYR A 212 8.28 7.75 8.08
C TYR A 212 7.71 8.12 9.44
N TRP A 213 7.40 9.39 9.60
CA TRP A 213 6.51 9.89 10.63
C TRP A 213 5.08 9.97 10.07
N ARG A 214 4.16 9.25 10.70
CA ARG A 214 2.75 9.17 10.31
C ARG A 214 1.86 9.58 11.48
N TRP A 215 1.02 10.59 11.25
CA TRP A 215 0.04 11.04 12.22
C TRP A 215 -1.34 11.18 11.57
N ARG A 216 -2.38 11.19 12.40
CA ARG A 216 -3.75 11.35 11.96
C ARG A 216 -4.07 12.83 11.81
N THR A 217 -4.58 13.23 10.65
CA THR A 217 -5.20 14.55 10.46
C THR A 217 -6.68 14.42 10.76
N ILE A 218 -7.21 15.32 11.59
CA ILE A 218 -8.64 15.41 11.86
C ILE A 218 -9.06 16.80 11.37
N GLU A 219 -9.73 16.86 10.22
CA GLU A 219 -10.37 18.08 9.74
C GLU A 219 -11.78 18.19 10.34
N GLU A 220 -12.18 19.40 10.76
CA GLU A 220 -13.54 19.69 11.19
C GLU A 220 -14.36 20.35 10.05
N PRO A 221 -15.62 19.94 9.81
CA PRO A 221 -16.36 18.87 10.50
C PRO A 221 -15.75 17.50 10.20
N ARG A 222 -15.81 16.56 11.17
CA ARG A 222 -15.13 15.24 11.15
C ARG A 222 -15.21 14.56 9.79
N GLY A 223 -14.22 14.84 8.95
CA GLY A 223 -14.07 14.29 7.62
C GLY A 223 -13.60 12.83 7.66
N PRO A 224 -13.32 12.22 6.49
CA PRO A 224 -12.66 10.92 6.45
C PRO A 224 -11.35 10.96 7.24
N VAL A 225 -11.01 9.84 7.89
CA VAL A 225 -9.77 9.72 8.65
C VAL A 225 -8.60 9.69 7.69
N GLU A 226 -7.90 10.80 7.55
CA GLU A 226 -6.69 10.90 6.76
C GLU A 226 -5.43 10.80 7.63
N TYR A 227 -4.40 10.21 7.05
CA TYR A 227 -3.08 10.14 7.68
C TYR A 227 -2.11 10.96 6.85
N THR A 228 -1.42 11.89 7.49
CA THR A 228 -0.27 12.51 6.86
C THR A 228 0.94 11.64 7.11
N VAL A 229 1.74 11.41 6.07
CA VAL A 229 2.99 10.66 6.13
C VAL A 229 4.11 11.57 5.65
N LYS A 230 5.15 11.73 6.46
CA LYS A 230 6.38 12.43 6.09
C LYS A 230 7.57 11.50 6.23
N GLU A 231 8.49 11.57 5.27
CA GLU A 231 9.78 10.88 5.39
C GLU A 231 10.61 11.50 6.51
N VAL A 232 11.16 10.66 7.39
CA VAL A 232 12.18 11.06 8.36
C VAL A 232 13.52 11.11 7.61
N LYS A 233 13.86 12.27 7.07
CA LYS A 233 14.99 12.39 6.14
C LYS A 233 16.31 12.00 6.81
N GLY A 234 17.09 11.18 6.12
CA GLY A 234 18.39 10.70 6.59
C GLY A 234 18.33 9.56 7.60
N ALA A 235 17.13 9.10 7.96
CA ALA A 235 16.98 7.96 8.84
C ALA A 235 17.34 6.64 8.14
N ASP A 236 18.01 5.73 8.85
CA ASP A 236 18.29 4.37 8.39
C ASP A 236 17.21 3.41 8.86
N PRO A 237 16.34 2.89 7.96
CA PRO A 237 15.28 1.96 8.35
C PRO A 237 15.77 0.66 8.98
N LYS A 238 17.03 0.25 8.76
CA LYS A 238 17.56 -1.00 9.30
C LYS A 238 17.88 -0.90 10.78
N THR A 239 18.40 0.24 11.23
CA THR A 239 18.80 0.48 12.61
C THR A 239 17.85 1.40 13.38
N PHE A 240 16.81 1.93 12.74
CA PHE A 240 15.85 2.81 13.40
C PHE A 240 15.07 2.12 14.53
N GLU A 241 15.11 2.75 15.69
CA GLU A 241 14.40 2.38 16.91
C GLU A 241 13.64 3.58 17.46
N PHE A 242 12.45 3.32 18.01
CA PHE A 242 11.73 4.30 18.81
C PHE A 242 12.31 4.30 20.23
N LEU A 243 12.67 5.48 20.73
CA LEU A 243 13.20 5.63 22.09
C LEU A 243 12.04 5.68 23.08
N ALA A 244 11.53 4.49 23.43
CA ALA A 244 10.48 4.30 24.42
C ALA A 244 11.04 4.39 25.84
N GLU A 245 11.44 5.57 26.30
CA GLU A 245 11.89 5.71 27.69
C GLU A 245 11.12 6.80 28.44
N ARG A 246 10.18 6.31 29.28
CA ARG A 246 9.54 6.91 30.46
C ARG A 246 8.77 8.22 30.31
N ILE A 247 8.93 8.92 29.19
CA ILE A 247 8.31 10.20 28.87
C ILE A 247 7.48 9.99 27.62
N GLU A 248 6.30 10.62 27.54
CA GLU A 248 5.38 10.50 26.40
C GLU A 248 5.98 10.96 25.05
N GLY A 249 7.27 11.32 24.99
CA GLY A 249 7.92 11.86 23.79
C GLY A 249 7.89 10.95 22.54
N VAL A 250 8.16 11.60 21.41
CA VAL A 250 8.10 11.07 20.04
C VAL A 250 9.51 10.96 19.44
N TRP A 251 10.42 10.40 20.22
CA TRP A 251 11.84 10.37 19.89
C TRP A 251 12.22 9.11 19.11
N GLY A 252 12.93 9.27 18.00
CA GLY A 252 13.52 8.19 17.22
C GLY A 252 15.03 8.23 17.27
N LYS A 253 15.68 7.10 17.05
CA LYS A 253 17.14 6.99 16.95
C LYS A 253 17.52 5.94 15.93
N ASP A 254 18.65 6.14 15.27
CA ASP A 254 19.32 5.12 14.47
C ASP A 254 20.84 5.35 14.54
N HIS A 255 21.61 4.76 13.63
CA HIS A 255 23.05 4.99 13.57
C HIS A 255 23.45 6.39 13.07
N ASN A 256 22.55 7.12 12.43
CA ASN A 256 22.78 8.45 11.86
C ASN A 256 22.46 9.58 12.84
N GLY A 257 21.53 9.40 13.77
CA GLY A 257 21.17 10.48 14.69
C GLY A 257 20.01 10.19 15.63
N ILE A 258 19.57 11.28 16.27
CA ILE A 258 18.34 11.36 17.05
C ILE A 258 17.32 12.18 16.26
N TYR A 259 16.06 11.80 16.35
CA TYR A 259 14.95 12.40 15.61
C TYR A 259 13.82 12.78 16.55
N PHE A 260 13.18 13.90 16.24
CA PHE A 260 11.93 14.36 16.82
C PHE A 260 10.91 14.49 15.70
N PHE A 261 9.86 13.66 15.72
CA PHE A 261 8.97 13.47 14.57
C PHE A 261 9.76 13.18 13.28
N GLU A 262 9.52 13.92 12.20
CA GLU A 262 10.24 13.76 10.93
C GLU A 262 11.64 14.39 10.90
N GLN A 263 12.05 15.11 11.95
CA GLN A 263 13.22 15.98 11.92
C GLN A 263 14.39 15.40 12.70
N ARG A 264 15.57 15.39 12.08
CA ARG A 264 16.83 15.05 12.75
C ARG A 264 17.32 16.22 13.61
N ILE A 265 17.81 15.92 14.81
CA ILE A 265 18.46 16.90 15.68
C ILE A 265 19.91 17.08 15.23
N GLU A 266 20.20 18.18 14.55
CA GLU A 266 21.52 18.39 13.95
C GLU A 266 22.64 18.62 15.00
N GLY A 267 23.66 17.76 14.92
CA GLY A 267 24.83 17.77 15.79
C GLY A 267 24.60 17.27 17.22
N ALA A 268 23.51 16.53 17.46
CA ALA A 268 23.28 15.87 18.74
C ALA A 268 24.35 14.81 19.03
N ASP A 269 24.92 14.83 20.25
CA ASP A 269 25.82 13.78 20.72
C ASP A 269 25.00 12.56 21.16
N MET A 270 24.81 11.61 20.25
CA MET A 270 23.98 10.42 20.47
C MET A 270 24.39 9.57 21.69
N LYS A 271 25.65 9.65 22.14
CA LYS A 271 26.12 8.84 23.28
C LYS A 271 25.68 9.41 24.62
N THR A 272 25.49 10.72 24.68
CA THR A 272 25.13 11.45 25.91
C THR A 272 23.75 12.09 25.84
N TRP A 273 23.08 11.97 24.70
CA TRP A 273 21.73 12.46 24.50
C TRP A 273 20.74 11.71 25.38
N GLN A 274 19.83 12.46 25.99
CA GLN A 274 18.74 11.95 26.80
C GLN A 274 17.49 12.84 26.67
N PRO A 275 16.28 12.26 26.64
CA PRO A 275 15.06 13.02 26.76
C PRO A 275 14.93 13.58 28.18
N ILE A 276 14.37 14.78 28.32
CA ILE A 276 14.08 15.42 29.61
C ILE A 276 12.57 15.60 29.79
N ASP A 277 11.84 15.90 28.71
CA ASP A 277 10.38 16.04 28.67
C ASP A 277 9.82 15.68 27.28
N TRP A 278 8.52 15.86 27.05
CA TRP A 278 7.83 15.60 25.80
C TRP A 278 8.57 16.20 24.58
N ASP A 279 8.92 17.49 24.65
CA ASP A 279 9.64 18.20 23.60
C ASP A 279 11.03 18.69 24.04
N TYR A 280 11.48 18.46 25.28
CA TYR A 280 12.83 18.82 25.71
C TYR A 280 13.77 17.63 25.77
N SER A 281 15.01 17.84 25.29
CA SER A 281 16.10 16.89 25.44
C SER A 281 17.43 17.60 25.64
N LYS A 282 18.47 16.86 26.05
CA LYS A 282 19.84 17.40 26.13
C LYS A 282 20.87 16.35 25.80
N ASP A 283 22.05 16.81 25.45
CA ASP A 283 23.28 16.03 25.48
C ASP A 283 24.33 16.74 26.35
N LYS A 284 25.57 16.27 26.33
CA LYS A 284 26.66 16.87 27.11
C LYS A 284 27.00 18.32 26.72
N ASN A 285 26.61 18.76 25.52
CA ASN A 285 26.98 20.05 24.94
C ASN A 285 25.81 21.03 24.87
N TYR A 286 24.59 20.55 24.59
CA TYR A 286 23.44 21.40 24.27
C TYR A 286 22.12 20.90 24.86
N VAL A 287 21.18 21.83 25.00
CA VAL A 287 19.76 21.55 25.27
C VAL A 287 18.97 21.79 23.98
N TYR A 288 17.95 20.97 23.77
CA TYR A 288 17.09 21.00 22.60
C TYR A 288 15.63 21.12 23.00
N LYS A 289 14.85 21.84 22.17
CA LYS A 289 13.39 21.84 22.17
C LYS A 289 12.90 21.38 20.79
N GLY A 290 12.20 20.26 20.74
CA GLY A 290 11.96 19.50 19.52
C GLY A 290 13.28 19.15 18.83
N ALA A 291 13.41 19.55 17.56
CA ALA A 291 14.64 19.37 16.79
C ALA A 291 15.60 20.58 16.81
N GLN A 292 15.31 21.62 17.59
CA GLN A 292 16.09 22.86 17.62
C GLN A 292 16.90 23.01 18.90
N ARG A 293 18.09 23.60 18.80
CA ARG A 293 18.91 23.97 19.96
C ARG A 293 18.30 25.15 20.71
N VAL A 294 18.22 25.06 22.03
CA VAL A 294 17.84 26.17 22.90
C VAL A 294 19.03 27.11 23.04
N LYS A 295 18.89 28.35 22.58
CA LYS A 295 19.98 29.33 22.60
C LYS A 295 20.35 29.69 24.04
N ASN A 296 21.64 29.73 24.35
CA ASN A 296 22.21 30.12 25.64
C ASN A 296 21.82 29.23 26.83
N ALA A 297 21.31 28.01 26.60
CA ALA A 297 21.03 27.06 27.67
C ALA A 297 22.29 26.27 28.06
N ASP A 298 22.54 26.12 29.37
CA ASP A 298 23.56 25.21 29.91
C ASP A 298 22.92 23.84 30.20
N PRO A 299 23.34 22.75 29.53
CA PRO A 299 22.77 21.42 29.73
C PRO A 299 22.91 20.86 31.15
N LYS A 300 23.86 21.38 31.95
CA LYS A 300 24.08 20.94 33.34
C LYS A 300 23.08 21.55 34.31
N THR A 301 22.68 22.80 34.09
CA THR A 301 21.82 23.54 35.01
C THR A 301 20.41 23.78 34.45
N PHE A 302 20.12 23.33 33.23
CA PHE A 302 18.84 23.56 32.58
C PHE A 302 17.68 22.91 33.35
N THR A 303 16.64 23.72 33.57
CA THR A 303 15.32 23.30 34.05
C THR A 303 14.27 23.70 33.03
N ILE A 304 13.23 22.88 32.88
CA ILE A 304 12.13 23.16 31.95
C ILE A 304 11.43 24.44 32.41
N PRO A 305 11.22 25.44 31.53
CA PRO A 305 10.45 26.63 31.87
C PRO A 305 9.01 26.24 32.24
N GLU A 306 8.46 26.84 33.30
CA GLU A 306 7.05 26.65 33.63
C GLU A 306 6.16 27.12 32.45
N PRO A 307 5.05 26.42 32.17
CA PRO A 307 4.11 26.88 31.16
C PRO A 307 3.60 28.27 31.55
N PRO A 308 3.38 29.18 30.57
CA PRO A 308 2.79 30.47 30.86
C PRO A 308 1.40 30.27 31.51
N PRO A 309 1.04 31.12 32.50
CA PRO A 309 -0.21 30.99 33.25
C PRO A 309 -1.46 31.16 32.39
#